data_AF-A0A3D4YD24-F1
#
_entry.id   AF-A0A3D4YD24-F1
#
_cell.length_a   1.000
_cell.length_b   1.000
_cell.length_c   1.000
_cell.angle_alpha   90.00
_cell.angle_beta   90.00
_cell.angle_gamma   90.00
#
_symmetry.space_group_name_H-M   'P 1'
#
loop_
_entity.id
_entity.type
_entity.pdbx_description
1 polymer ?
#
loop_
_entity_poly.entity_id
_entity_poly.type
_entity_poly.pdbx_seq_one_letter_code
_entity_poly.pdbx_strand_id
1 'polypeptide(L)'
;MRLFLKLFSYLLTPFIYILVKKRVYKGLDDPIRYKERFGITNVSPKKNADVIWFHAASIGESVSILPILNEWRIQRPQDQILVTTVTKTSAKIMQDRMPKGCIHQYVPFDLTHWVCRFLNHWRPKKLIVVESEFWLNMILESHNRGIKIFNINGKLSDASFKFWTKY
;
A
#
# COMPACT_ATOMS: atom_id res chain seq x y z
N MET A 1 25.43 -3.65 -3.83
CA MET A 1 24.13 -4.07 -4.41
C MET A 1 22.99 -3.10 -4.12
N ARG A 2 22.68 -2.73 -2.85
CA ARG A 2 21.58 -1.80 -2.51
C ARG A 2 21.71 -0.38 -3.10
N LEU A 3 22.92 0.19 -3.11
CA LEU A 3 23.15 1.52 -3.70
C LEU A 3 22.84 1.53 -5.21
N PHE A 4 23.24 0.47 -5.91
CA PHE A 4 23.01 0.30 -7.34
C PHE A 4 21.51 0.18 -7.67
N LEU A 5 20.75 -0.62 -6.90
CA LEU A 5 19.29 -0.71 -7.06
C LEU A 5 18.60 0.63 -6.77
N LYS A 6 19.08 1.39 -5.80
CA LYS A 6 18.59 2.75 -5.52
C LYS A 6 18.89 3.70 -6.69
N LEU A 7 20.13 3.77 -7.17
CA LEU A 7 20.52 4.60 -8.33
C LEU A 7 19.72 4.23 -9.58
N PHE A 8 19.56 2.93 -9.86
CA PHE A 8 18.75 2.45 -10.98
C PHE A 8 17.27 2.85 -10.83
N SER A 9 16.71 2.78 -9.62
CA SER A 9 15.34 3.25 -9.36
C SER A 9 15.15 4.74 -9.66
N TYR A 10 16.17 5.58 -9.40
CA TYR A 10 16.11 7.01 -9.73
C TYR A 10 16.15 7.26 -11.24
N LEU A 11 16.90 6.48 -11.99
CA LEU A 11 16.96 6.58 -13.45
C LEU A 11 15.64 6.19 -14.11
N LEU A 12 14.89 5.24 -13.54
CA LEU A 12 13.58 4.82 -14.06
C LEU A 12 12.44 5.79 -13.72
N THR A 13 12.60 6.63 -12.69
CA THR A 13 11.59 7.59 -12.23
C THR A 13 10.97 8.44 -13.35
N PRO A 14 11.73 9.17 -14.19
CA PRO A 14 11.13 9.98 -15.26
C PRO A 14 10.34 9.14 -16.28
N PHE A 15 10.79 7.92 -16.58
CA PHE A 15 10.09 7.01 -17.47
C PHE A 15 8.74 6.56 -16.88
N ILE A 16 8.72 6.21 -15.59
CA ILE A 16 7.49 5.83 -14.89
C ILE A 16 6.50 7.01 -14.85
N TYR A 17 6.97 8.24 -14.63
CA TYR A 17 6.11 9.43 -14.72
C TYR A 17 5.43 9.56 -16.10
N ILE A 18 6.18 9.35 -17.18
CA ILE A 18 5.64 9.37 -18.55
C ILE A 18 4.62 8.25 -18.75
N LEU A 19 4.93 7.03 -18.29
CA LEU A 19 4.02 5.88 -18.40
C LEU A 19 2.70 6.13 -17.67
N VAL A 20 2.74 6.65 -16.44
CA VAL A 20 1.53 6.97 -15.69
C VAL A 20 0.72 8.05 -16.39
N LYS A 21 1.36 9.12 -16.89
CA LYS A 21 0.65 10.15 -17.67
C LYS A 21 -0.02 9.57 -18.92
N LYS A 22 0.66 8.68 -19.65
CA LYS A 22 0.07 7.96 -20.79
C LYS A 22 -1.11 7.08 -20.37
N ARG A 23 -1.00 6.39 -19.23
CA ARG A 23 -2.08 5.55 -18.70
C ARG A 23 -3.28 6.36 -18.23
N VAL A 24 -3.07 7.52 -17.60
CA VAL A 24 -4.12 8.47 -17.26
C VAL A 24 -4.82 8.97 -18.53
N TYR A 25 -4.06 9.38 -19.55
CA TYR A 25 -4.63 9.80 -20.84
C TYR A 25 -5.46 8.70 -21.51
N LYS A 26 -5.02 7.44 -21.43
CA LYS A 26 -5.77 6.27 -21.91
C LYS A 26 -6.93 5.84 -20.98
N GLY A 27 -7.18 6.56 -19.90
CA GLY A 27 -8.23 6.23 -18.92
C GLY A 27 -7.95 4.96 -18.14
N LEU A 28 -6.72 4.45 -18.08
CA LEU A 28 -6.33 3.26 -17.32
C LEU A 28 -6.01 3.55 -15.85
N ASP A 29 -5.61 4.78 -15.55
CA ASP A 29 -5.33 5.28 -14.20
C ASP A 29 -6.26 6.44 -13.83
N ASP A 30 -6.39 6.69 -12.53
CA ASP A 30 -7.25 7.75 -11.99
C ASP A 30 -6.66 9.14 -12.30
N PRO A 31 -7.37 10.02 -13.03
CA PRO A 31 -6.84 11.32 -13.43
C PRO A 31 -6.63 12.30 -12.27
N ILE A 32 -7.35 12.12 -11.16
CA ILE A 32 -7.28 12.99 -9.99
C ILE A 32 -6.24 12.45 -9.01
N ARG A 33 -6.21 11.13 -8.84
CA ARG A 33 -5.48 10.45 -7.76
C ARG A 33 -4.20 9.74 -8.21
N TYR A 34 -3.82 9.78 -9.49
CA TYR A 34 -2.61 9.09 -9.96
C TYR A 34 -1.33 9.43 -9.18
N LYS A 35 -1.24 10.63 -8.57
CA LYS A 35 -0.10 11.05 -7.77
C LYS A 35 0.11 10.22 -6.50
N GLU A 36 -0.94 9.54 -6.03
CA GLU A 36 -0.87 8.59 -4.91
C GLU A 36 0.11 7.45 -5.20
N ARG A 37 0.26 7.05 -6.48
CA ARG A 37 1.25 6.06 -6.92
C ARG A 37 2.70 6.50 -6.74
N PHE A 38 2.94 7.78 -6.44
CA PHE A 38 4.26 8.34 -6.12
C PHE A 38 4.40 8.68 -4.64
N GLY A 39 3.51 8.14 -3.80
CA GLY A 39 3.44 8.42 -2.36
C GLY A 39 2.98 9.83 -2.03
N ILE A 40 2.29 10.52 -2.95
CA ILE A 40 1.77 11.89 -2.74
C ILE A 40 0.26 11.82 -2.53
N THR A 41 -0.21 12.28 -1.39
CA THR A 41 -1.63 12.39 -1.07
C THR A 41 -1.94 13.74 -0.44
N ASN A 42 -3.16 14.22 -0.64
CA ASN A 42 -3.68 15.43 0.02
C ASN A 42 -4.44 15.08 1.32
N VAL A 43 -4.61 13.79 1.62
CA VAL A 43 -5.30 13.34 2.83
C VAL A 43 -4.30 13.26 3.97
N SER A 44 -4.58 13.95 5.07
CA SER A 44 -3.71 13.94 6.26
C SER A 44 -4.09 12.80 7.22
N PRO A 45 -3.10 12.16 7.88
CA PRO A 45 -3.36 11.23 8.98
C PRO A 45 -4.11 11.93 10.11
N LYS A 46 -4.98 11.19 10.80
CA LYS A 46 -5.73 11.70 11.94
C LYS A 46 -4.77 11.89 13.11
N LYS A 47 -4.81 13.07 13.73
CA LYS A 47 -4.04 13.35 14.95
C LYS A 47 -4.44 12.39 16.07
N ASN A 48 -3.46 11.91 16.83
CA ASN A 48 -3.65 11.02 17.97
C ASN A 48 -4.37 9.69 17.66
N ALA A 49 -4.24 9.20 16.42
CA ALA A 49 -4.75 7.90 16.02
C ALA A 49 -3.62 7.03 15.48
N ASP A 50 -3.64 5.75 15.82
CA ASP A 50 -2.72 4.78 15.25
C ASP A 50 -3.16 4.41 13.85
N VAL A 51 -2.28 4.59 12.87
CA VAL A 51 -2.56 4.21 11.49
C VAL A 51 -2.31 2.71 11.31
N ILE A 52 -3.37 1.98 10.97
CA ILE A 52 -3.34 0.55 10.64
C ILE A 52 -3.50 0.43 9.13
N TRP A 53 -2.43 0.01 8.47
CA TRP A 53 -2.36 -0.06 7.02
C TRP A 53 -2.68 -1.47 6.52
N PHE A 54 -3.77 -1.63 5.77
CA PHE A 54 -4.10 -2.84 5.03
C PHE A 54 -3.71 -2.68 3.56
N HIS A 55 -2.97 -3.65 3.01
CA HIS A 55 -2.61 -3.71 1.60
C HIS A 55 -3.29 -4.89 0.91
N ALA A 56 -4.18 -4.57 -0.04
CA ALA A 56 -4.92 -5.54 -0.85
C ALA A 56 -4.71 -5.21 -2.35
N ALA A 57 -3.82 -5.94 -3.00
CA ALA A 57 -3.41 -5.70 -4.37
C ALA A 57 -4.50 -6.08 -5.40
N SER A 58 -5.32 -7.10 -5.10
CA SER A 58 -6.34 -7.62 -6.01
C SER A 58 -7.77 -7.26 -5.60
N ILE A 59 -8.75 -7.53 -6.48
CA ILE A 59 -10.18 -7.39 -6.20
C ILE A 59 -10.61 -8.40 -5.13
N GLY A 60 -10.13 -9.64 -5.23
CA GLY A 60 -10.45 -10.72 -4.28
C GLY A 60 -10.00 -10.36 -2.87
N GLU A 61 -8.74 -9.96 -2.72
CA GLU A 61 -8.18 -9.49 -1.45
C GLU A 61 -8.97 -8.30 -0.90
N SER A 62 -9.27 -7.32 -1.77
CA SER A 62 -10.04 -6.13 -1.43
C SER A 62 -11.40 -6.49 -0.82
N VAL A 63 -12.14 -7.39 -1.46
CA VAL A 63 -13.45 -7.84 -0.95
C VAL A 63 -13.29 -8.67 0.33
N SER A 64 -12.26 -9.51 0.41
CA SER A 64 -12.05 -10.42 1.54
C SER A 64 -11.79 -9.70 2.87
N ILE A 65 -11.20 -8.50 2.84
CA ILE A 65 -10.91 -7.75 4.06
C ILE A 65 -12.09 -6.93 4.58
N LEU A 66 -13.15 -6.71 3.79
CA LEU A 66 -14.26 -5.84 4.21
C LEU A 66 -14.88 -6.23 5.57
N PRO A 67 -15.14 -7.53 5.88
CA PRO A 67 -15.64 -7.92 7.20
C PRO A 67 -14.63 -7.60 8.32
N ILE A 68 -13.34 -7.77 8.06
CA ILE A 68 -12.26 -7.46 9.01
C ILE A 68 -12.24 -5.96 9.29
N LEU A 69 -12.37 -5.12 8.26
CA LEU A 69 -12.40 -3.66 8.43
C LEU A 69 -13.60 -3.23 9.29
N ASN A 70 -14.79 -3.81 9.06
CA ASN A 70 -15.99 -3.52 9.84
C ASN A 70 -15.79 -3.87 11.31
N GLU A 71 -15.32 -5.09 11.60
CA GLU A 71 -15.10 -5.54 12.96
C GLU A 71 -14.01 -4.74 13.67
N TRP A 72 -12.92 -4.40 12.97
CA TRP A 72 -11.86 -3.57 13.53
C TRP A 72 -12.37 -2.19 13.93
N ARG A 73 -13.26 -1.59 13.14
CA ARG A 73 -13.87 -0.29 13.47
C ARG A 73 -14.75 -0.35 14.72
N ILE A 74 -15.39 -1.48 14.98
CA ILE A 74 -16.19 -1.71 16.19
C ILE A 74 -15.29 -1.88 17.41
N GLN A 75 -14.27 -2.74 17.30
CA GLN A 75 -13.40 -3.08 18.43
C GLN A 75 -12.33 -2.01 18.75
N ARG A 76 -11.87 -1.26 17.74
CA ARG A 76 -10.82 -0.25 17.85
C ARG A 76 -11.21 1.05 17.13
N PRO A 77 -12.26 1.74 17.61
CA PRO A 77 -12.78 2.94 16.96
C PRO A 77 -11.79 4.13 16.93
N GLN A 78 -10.76 4.11 17.78
CA GLN A 78 -9.69 5.11 17.83
C GLN A 78 -8.66 4.97 16.70
N ASP A 79 -8.49 3.76 16.14
CA ASP A 79 -7.50 3.51 15.09
C ASP A 79 -7.96 4.13 13.77
N GLN A 80 -7.00 4.65 12.99
CA GLN A 80 -7.22 5.08 11.62
C GLN A 80 -6.87 3.95 10.67
N ILE A 81 -7.88 3.44 9.96
CA ILE A 81 -7.68 2.40 8.95
C ILE A 81 -7.32 3.06 7.62
N LEU A 82 -6.15 2.71 7.09
CA LEU A 82 -5.71 3.02 5.74
C LEU A 82 -5.72 1.74 4.90
N VAL A 83 -6.47 1.74 3.81
CA VAL A 83 -6.48 0.64 2.84
C VAL A 83 -5.80 1.10 1.57
N THR A 84 -4.87 0.29 1.06
CA THR A 84 -4.27 0.53 -0.25
C THR A 84 -4.58 -0.56 -1.25
N THR A 85 -4.89 -0.16 -2.47
CA THR A 85 -5.08 -1.06 -3.60
C THR A 85 -4.28 -0.63 -4.83
N VAL A 86 -4.17 -1.51 -5.82
CA VAL A 86 -3.39 -1.25 -7.05
C VAL A 86 -4.27 -0.74 -8.19
N THR A 87 -5.47 -1.29 -8.38
CA THR A 87 -6.30 -1.04 -9.57
C THR A 87 -7.47 -0.11 -9.30
N LYS A 88 -7.95 0.58 -10.34
CA LYS A 88 -9.15 1.43 -10.25
C LYS A 88 -10.40 0.65 -9.83
N THR A 89 -10.50 -0.61 -10.25
CA THR A 89 -11.63 -1.47 -9.92
C THR A 89 -11.65 -1.78 -8.43
N SER A 90 -10.50 -2.16 -7.85
CA SER A 90 -10.38 -2.33 -6.40
C SER A 90 -10.66 -1.01 -5.66
N ALA A 91 -10.16 0.11 -6.16
CA ALA A 91 -10.42 1.42 -5.56
C ALA A 91 -11.90 1.81 -5.56
N LYS A 92 -12.64 1.51 -6.63
CA LYS A 92 -14.09 1.73 -6.70
C LYS A 92 -14.85 0.86 -5.69
N ILE A 93 -14.49 -0.42 -5.59
CA ILE A 93 -15.05 -1.33 -4.58
C ILE A 93 -14.80 -0.78 -3.16
N MET A 94 -13.58 -0.31 -2.91
CA MET A 94 -13.21 0.29 -1.63
C MET A 94 -14.01 1.56 -1.34
N GLN A 95 -14.18 2.44 -2.33
CA GLN A 95 -15.01 3.64 -2.20
C GLN A 95 -16.47 3.30 -1.86
N ASP A 96 -17.02 2.26 -2.48
CA ASP A 96 -18.44 1.92 -2.36
C ASP A 96 -18.75 1.11 -1.08
N ARG A 97 -17.80 0.31 -0.58
CA ARG A 97 -18.07 -0.74 0.43
C ARG A 97 -17.27 -0.62 1.72
N MET A 98 -16.25 0.24 1.81
CA MET A 98 -15.49 0.39 3.05
C MET A 98 -16.35 0.97 4.18
N PRO A 99 -16.12 0.55 5.44
CA PRO A 99 -16.78 1.19 6.58
C PRO A 99 -16.43 2.66 6.67
N LYS A 100 -17.41 3.46 7.11
CA LYS A 100 -17.22 4.91 7.33
C LYS A 100 -16.01 5.18 8.23
N GLY A 101 -15.24 6.20 7.86
CA GLY A 101 -14.04 6.63 8.60
C GLY A 101 -12.75 5.89 8.22
N CYS A 102 -12.82 4.88 7.33
CA CYS A 102 -11.63 4.32 6.71
C CYS A 102 -11.18 5.16 5.52
N ILE A 103 -9.88 5.15 5.22
CA ILE A 103 -9.29 5.89 4.10
C ILE A 103 -8.79 4.91 3.06
N HIS A 104 -9.09 5.17 1.80
CA HIS A 104 -8.49 4.48 0.67
C HIS A 104 -7.44 5.34 -0.02
N GLN A 105 -6.30 4.75 -0.38
CA GLN A 105 -5.28 5.35 -1.26
C GLN A 105 -4.75 4.32 -2.26
N TYR A 106 -4.36 4.69 -3.48
CA TYR A 106 -3.53 3.82 -4.29
C TYR A 106 -2.17 3.60 -3.61
N VAL A 107 -1.68 2.37 -3.64
CA VAL A 107 -0.33 2.03 -3.16
C VAL A 107 0.72 2.80 -4.00
N PRO A 108 1.79 3.35 -3.40
CA PRO A 108 2.92 3.86 -4.18
C PRO A 108 3.57 2.71 -4.96
N PHE A 109 4.15 2.97 -6.13
CA PHE A 109 5.02 1.98 -6.76
C PHE A 109 6.19 1.63 -5.84
N ASP A 110 6.67 0.38 -5.94
CA ASP A 110 7.71 -0.18 -5.06
C ASP A 110 9.12 0.35 -5.34
N LEU A 111 9.28 1.67 -5.43
CA LEU A 111 10.58 2.34 -5.43
C LEU A 111 10.83 2.94 -4.05
N THR A 112 12.04 2.76 -3.54
CA THR A 112 12.42 3.19 -2.19
C THR A 112 11.98 4.62 -1.88
N HIS A 113 12.20 5.58 -2.78
CA HIS A 113 11.89 6.99 -2.51
C HIS A 113 10.37 7.28 -2.42
N TRP A 114 9.54 6.60 -3.19
CA TRP A 114 8.08 6.75 -3.13
C TRP A 114 7.47 6.00 -1.94
N VAL A 115 7.97 4.81 -1.65
CA VAL A 115 7.61 4.06 -0.43
C VAL A 115 8.01 4.85 0.81
N CYS A 116 9.23 5.38 0.87
CA CYS A 116 9.69 6.23 1.97
C CYS A 116 8.81 7.47 2.13
N ARG A 117 8.42 8.14 1.04
CA ARG A 117 7.51 9.29 1.09
C ARG A 117 6.15 8.90 1.69
N PHE A 118 5.57 7.80 1.23
CA PHE A 118 4.32 7.26 1.76
C PHE A 118 4.41 6.94 3.26
N LEU A 119 5.46 6.22 3.68
CA LEU A 119 5.66 5.84 5.08
C LEU A 119 5.96 7.03 5.98
N ASN A 120 6.68 8.04 5.48
CA ASN A 120 6.97 9.27 6.24
C ASN A 120 5.71 10.11 6.46
N HIS A 121 4.78 10.08 5.51
CA HIS A 121 3.48 10.74 5.59
C HIS A 121 2.53 10.02 6.55
N TRP A 122 2.29 8.73 6.31
CA TRP A 122 1.27 7.97 7.06
C TRP A 122 1.75 7.43 8.41
N ARG A 123 3.05 7.15 8.56
CA ARG A 123 3.66 6.59 9.77
C ARG A 123 2.85 5.43 10.38
N PRO A 124 2.53 4.37 9.60
CA PRO A 124 1.70 3.29 10.12
C PRO A 124 2.39 2.54 11.26
N LYS A 125 1.61 2.14 12.27
CA LYS A 125 2.11 1.25 13.33
C LYS A 125 2.09 -0.21 12.92
N LYS A 126 1.18 -0.57 12.03
CA LYS A 126 1.02 -1.94 11.51
C LYS A 126 0.80 -1.90 9.99
N LEU A 127 1.45 -2.82 9.29
CA LEU A 127 1.18 -3.17 7.91
C LEU A 127 0.57 -4.58 7.90
N ILE A 128 -0.60 -4.73 7.29
CA ILE A 128 -1.31 -6.00 7.13
C ILE A 128 -1.39 -6.26 5.63
N VAL A 129 -0.60 -7.22 5.15
CA VAL A 129 -0.60 -7.66 3.76
C VAL A 129 -1.61 -8.79 3.60
N VAL A 130 -2.46 -8.69 2.59
CA VAL A 130 -3.45 -9.73 2.28
C VAL A 130 -2.86 -10.68 1.24
N GLU A 131 -2.90 -11.98 1.54
CA GLU A 131 -2.36 -13.06 0.72
C GLU A 131 -0.84 -12.95 0.45
N SER A 132 -0.38 -12.92 -0.81
CA SER A 132 1.03 -13.17 -1.14
C SER A 132 1.71 -12.03 -1.90
N GLU A 133 1.10 -10.84 -1.93
CA GLU A 133 1.61 -9.68 -2.66
C GLU A 133 2.62 -8.89 -1.83
N PHE A 134 3.78 -9.50 -1.65
CA PHE A 134 4.92 -8.91 -0.96
C PHE A 134 5.74 -8.03 -1.89
N TRP A 135 5.73 -6.73 -1.63
CA TRP A 135 6.56 -5.77 -2.35
C TRP A 135 7.83 -5.50 -1.55
N LEU A 136 8.99 -5.73 -2.15
CA LEU A 136 10.26 -5.82 -1.42
C LEU A 136 10.60 -4.51 -0.71
N ASN A 137 10.53 -3.36 -1.40
CA ASN A 137 10.84 -2.08 -0.76
C ASN A 137 9.79 -1.73 0.30
N MET A 138 8.50 -2.00 0.06
CA MET A 138 7.45 -1.86 1.06
C MET A 138 7.77 -2.62 2.35
N ILE A 139 8.14 -3.90 2.26
CA ILE A 139 8.44 -4.74 3.43
C ILE A 139 9.71 -4.26 4.13
N LEU A 140 10.81 -4.07 3.39
CA LEU A 140 12.09 -3.66 3.95
C LEU A 140 12.01 -2.29 4.61
N GLU A 141 11.40 -1.31 3.95
CA GLU A 141 11.28 0.06 4.46
C GLU A 141 10.30 0.15 5.63
N SER A 142 9.27 -0.71 5.69
CA SER A 142 8.39 -0.83 6.85
C SER A 142 9.13 -1.45 8.03
N HIS A 143 9.85 -2.55 7.82
CA HIS A 143 10.66 -3.21 8.84
C HIS A 143 11.72 -2.28 9.43
N ASN A 144 12.46 -1.55 8.58
CA ASN A 144 13.48 -0.59 9.01
C ASN A 144 12.92 0.57 9.87
N ARG A 145 11.61 0.83 9.80
CA ARG A 145 10.92 1.86 10.60
C ARG A 145 10.25 1.28 11.86
N GLY A 146 10.43 0.00 12.16
CA GLY A 146 9.81 -0.68 13.29
C GLY A 146 8.29 -0.90 13.13
N ILE A 147 7.79 -0.85 11.89
CA ILE A 147 6.37 -1.10 11.60
C ILE A 147 6.11 -2.60 11.71
N LYS A 148 5.12 -3.00 12.50
CA LYS A 148 4.79 -4.42 12.67
C LYS A 148 4.10 -4.94 11.42
N ILE A 149 4.70 -5.92 10.76
CA ILE A 149 4.18 -6.50 9.53
C ILE A 149 3.44 -7.79 9.86
N PHE A 150 2.20 -7.89 9.39
CA PHE A 150 1.37 -9.07 9.47
C PHE A 150 0.99 -9.49 8.06
N ASN A 151 0.82 -10.78 7.88
CA ASN A 151 0.27 -11.35 6.67
C ASN A 151 -0.98 -12.15 7.02
N ILE A 152 -2.07 -11.90 6.30
CA ILE A 152 -3.33 -12.61 6.50
C ILE A 152 -3.68 -13.39 5.24
N ASN A 153 -4.17 -14.62 5.41
CA ASN A 153 -4.44 -15.55 4.31
C ASN A 153 -3.22 -15.85 3.41
N GLY A 154 -2.00 -15.74 3.96
CA GLY A 154 -0.76 -16.01 3.24
C GLY A 154 -0.63 -17.44 2.77
N LYS A 155 -0.27 -17.61 1.50
CA LYS A 155 0.15 -18.89 0.94
C LYS A 155 1.56 -18.73 0.38
N LEU A 156 2.56 -19.14 1.13
CA LEU A 156 3.94 -19.16 0.67
C LEU A 156 4.29 -20.57 0.18
N SER A 157 4.79 -20.68 -1.05
CA SER A 157 5.49 -21.89 -1.47
C SER A 157 6.83 -21.99 -0.75
N ASP A 158 7.40 -23.20 -0.65
CA ASP A 158 8.71 -23.41 0.00
C ASP A 158 9.82 -22.54 -0.60
N ALA A 159 9.77 -22.31 -1.91
CA ALA A 159 10.72 -21.46 -2.61
C ALA A 159 10.59 -19.99 -2.19
N SER A 160 9.36 -19.46 -2.15
CA SER A 160 9.11 -18.09 -1.69
C SER A 160 9.47 -17.92 -0.22
N PHE A 161 9.13 -18.89 0.64
CA PHE A 161 9.50 -18.87 2.05
C PHE A 161 11.02 -18.78 2.24
N LYS A 162 11.79 -19.64 1.54
CA LYS A 162 13.27 -19.60 1.56
C LYS A 162 13.85 -18.29 1.04
N PHE A 163 13.17 -17.60 0.13
CA PHE A 163 13.60 -16.29 -0.34
C PHE A 163 13.39 -15.21 0.73
N TRP A 164 12.19 -15.19 1.33
CA TRP A 164 11.81 -14.16 2.30
C TRP A 164 12.53 -14.28 3.65
N THR A 165 12.86 -15.49 4.11
CA THR A 165 13.60 -15.70 5.38
C THR A 165 15.05 -15.21 5.35
N LYS A 166 15.57 -14.82 4.19
CA LYS A 166 16.91 -14.24 4.04
C LYS A 166 16.98 -12.75 4.37
N TYR A 167 15.83 -12.10 4.52
CA TYR A 167 15.70 -10.66 4.76
C TYR A 167 15.05 -10.39 6.11
#